data_AF-A0A2R6AIV4-F1
#
_entry.id   AF-A0A2R6AIV4-F1
#
_cell.length_a   1.000
_cell.length_b   1.000
_cell.length_c   1.000
_cell.angle_alpha   90.00
_cell.angle_beta   90.00
_cell.angle_gamma   90.00
#
_symmetry.space_group_name_H-M   'P 1'
#
loop_
_entity.id
_entity.type
_entity.pdbx_description
1 polymer ?
#
loop_
_entity_poly.entity_id
_entity_poly.type
_entity_poly.pdbx_seq_one_letter_code
_entity_poly.pdbx_strand_id
1 'polypeptide(L)' 'RSDWRSVARILVGRLGEAKVKELDPYGSSFYCSRCGWENKDLNGADIFVCGGCGLRIGNSTPQ' A
#
# COMPACT_ATOMS: atom_id res chain seq x y z
N ARG A 1 6.75 16.37 -5.73
CA ARG A 1 5.61 15.66 -5.10
C ARG A 1 4.63 15.31 -6.22
N SER A 2 4.57 14.05 -6.63
CA SER A 2 3.65 13.61 -7.68
C SER A 2 2.21 13.69 -7.17
N ASP A 3 1.33 14.31 -7.94
CA ASP A 3 -0.09 14.43 -7.61
C ASP A 3 -0.77 13.08 -7.84
N TRP A 4 -0.86 12.28 -6.79
CA TRP A 4 -1.44 10.93 -6.84
C TRP A 4 -2.92 10.94 -7.26
N ARG A 5 -3.64 12.05 -7.01
CA ARG A 5 -5.04 12.22 -7.44
C ARG A 5 -5.18 12.28 -8.96
N SER A 6 -4.16 12.77 -9.65
CA SER A 6 -4.15 12.80 -11.11
C SER A 6 -4.02 11.40 -11.72
N VAL A 7 -3.40 10.45 -11.01
CA VAL A 7 -3.35 9.04 -11.42
C VAL A 7 -4.75 8.43 -11.42
N ALA A 8 -5.58 8.72 -10.40
CA ALA A 8 -6.96 8.25 -10.35
C ALA A 8 -7.76 8.72 -11.57
N ARG A 9 -7.63 9.99 -11.98
CA ARG A 9 -8.28 10.52 -13.19
C ARG A 9 -7.84 9.81 -14.47
N ILE A 10 -6.55 9.49 -14.60
CA ILE A 10 -6.02 8.75 -15.75
C ILE A 10 -6.58 7.32 -15.78
N LEU A 11 -6.65 6.65 -14.62
CA LEU A 11 -7.18 5.29 -14.52
C LEU A 11 -8.68 5.24 -14.85
N VAL A 12 -9.47 6.21 -14.36
CA VAL A 12 -10.88 6.34 -14.69
C VAL A 12 -11.09 6.51 -16.19
N GLY A 13 -10.29 7.37 -16.85
CA GLY A 13 -10.39 7.56 -18.30
C GLY A 13 -10.05 6.32 -19.13
N ARG A 14 -9.17 5.43 -18.62
CA ARG A 14 -8.74 4.21 -19.33
C ARG A 14 -9.61 2.98 -19.03
N LEU A 15 -10.10 2.84 -17.80
CA LEU A 15 -10.77 1.63 -17.31
C LEU A 15 -12.28 1.81 -17.11
N GLY A 16 -12.75 3.06 -17.09
CA GLY A 16 -14.11 3.43 -16.70
C GLY A 16 -14.28 3.55 -15.18
N GLU A 17 -15.18 4.44 -14.74
CA GLU A 17 -15.44 4.73 -13.32
C GLU A 17 -15.79 3.48 -12.50
N ALA A 18 -16.57 2.56 -13.07
CA ALA A 18 -16.99 1.34 -12.39
C ALA A 18 -15.84 0.38 -12.03
N LYS A 19 -14.65 0.55 -12.61
CA LYS A 19 -13.47 -0.30 -12.39
C LYS A 19 -12.42 0.33 -11.49
N VAL A 20 -12.59 1.58 -11.08
CA VAL A 20 -11.63 2.28 -10.22
C VAL A 20 -12.31 2.64 -8.91
N LYS A 21 -11.85 2.01 -7.82
CA LYS A 21 -12.31 2.32 -6.46
C LYS A 21 -11.17 2.95 -5.69
N GLU A 22 -11.33 4.21 -5.29
CA GLU A 22 -10.44 4.82 -4.30
C GLU A 22 -10.67 4.10 -2.97
N LEU A 23 -9.59 3.61 -2.37
CA LEU A 23 -9.60 2.99 -1.06
C LEU A 23 -9.07 3.99 -0.04
N ASP A 24 -9.52 3.86 1.21
CA ASP A 24 -9.04 4.70 2.29
C ASP A 24 -7.51 4.57 2.42
N PRO A 25 -6.77 5.70 2.49
CA PRO A 25 -5.31 5.67 2.50
C PRO A 25 -4.72 5.15 3.83
N TYR A 26 -5.51 5.08 4.89
CA TYR A 26 -5.05 4.60 6.19
C TYR A 26 -5.22 3.08 6.30
N GLY A 27 -4.25 2.41 6.92
CA GLY A 27 -4.38 0.99 7.27
C GLY A 27 -3.67 0.00 6.36
N SER A 28 -3.34 0.34 5.10
CA SER A 28 -2.73 -0.63 4.16
C SER A 28 -1.32 -1.08 4.56
N SER A 29 -0.59 -0.25 5.31
CA SER A 29 0.77 -0.54 5.79
C SER A 29 0.82 -1.38 7.06
N PHE A 30 -0.29 -1.49 7.79
CA PHE A 30 -0.31 -2.13 9.11
C PHE A 30 -0.50 -3.64 9.02
N TYR A 31 -1.15 -4.16 7.98
CA TYR A 31 -1.47 -5.58 7.91
C TYR A 31 -0.50 -6.34 7.01
N CYS A 32 -0.06 -7.51 7.47
CA CYS A 32 0.68 -8.44 6.64
C CYS A 32 -0.23 -8.99 5.54
N SER A 33 0.11 -8.71 4.27
CA SER A 33 -0.61 -9.21 3.10
C SER A 33 -0.64 -10.75 2.96
N ARG A 34 0.23 -11.46 3.69
CA ARG A 34 0.29 -12.92 3.69
C ARG A 34 -0.57 -13.57 4.77
N CYS A 35 -0.52 -13.06 6.00
CA CYS A 35 -1.16 -13.74 7.15
C CYS A 35 -2.12 -12.87 7.96
N GLY A 36 -2.33 -11.61 7.57
CA GLY A 36 -3.24 -10.68 8.24
C GLY A 36 -2.71 -10.13 9.57
N TRP A 37 -1.46 -10.45 9.97
CA TRP A 37 -0.87 -9.92 11.19
C TRP A 37 -0.81 -8.39 11.18
N GLU A 38 -1.39 -7.76 12.19
CA GLU A 38 -1.38 -6.30 12.37
C GLU A 38 -0.08 -5.87 13.08
N ASN A 39 0.75 -5.15 12.34
CA ASN A 39 1.90 -4.44 12.86
C ASN A 39 1.45 -3.14 13.53
N LYS A 40 1.28 -3.16 14.85
CA LYS A 40 0.91 -1.97 15.63
C LYS A 40 2.03 -0.92 15.72
N ASP A 41 3.23 -1.27 15.26
CA ASP A 41 4.44 -0.47 15.49
C ASP A 41 5.28 -0.42 14.22
N LEU A 42 4.91 0.49 13.32
CA LEU A 42 5.66 0.71 12.07
C LEU A 42 7.03 1.37 12.31
N ASN A 43 7.32 1.82 13.54
CA ASN A 43 8.63 2.24 14.07
C ASN A 43 9.50 3.14 13.16
N GLY A 44 8.91 3.82 12.17
CA GLY A 44 9.66 4.53 11.12
C GLY A 44 10.62 3.64 10.32
N ALA A 45 10.42 2.32 10.29
CA ALA A 45 11.33 1.39 9.63
C ALA A 45 11.15 1.44 8.09
N ASP A 46 12.27 1.55 7.36
CA ASP A 46 12.31 1.46 5.89
C ASP A 46 11.87 0.10 5.33
N ILE A 47 11.79 -0.91 6.21
CA ILE A 47 11.48 -2.31 5.89
C ILE A 47 10.38 -2.79 6.83
N PHE A 48 9.26 -3.21 6.26
CA PHE A 48 8.21 -3.91 6.98
C PHE A 48 8.63 -5.35 7.26
N VAL A 49 8.56 -5.78 8.52
CA VAL A 49 8.83 -7.16 8.94
C VAL A 49 7.63 -7.69 9.71
N CYS A 50 7.00 -8.75 9.21
CA CYS A 50 5.85 -9.38 9.84
C CYS A 50 6.26 -10.26 11.01
N GLY A 51 5.77 -9.96 12.22
CA GLY A 51 5.97 -10.79 13.41
C GLY A 51 5.22 -12.13 13.38
N GLY A 52 4.14 -12.25 12.59
CA GLY A 52 3.33 -13.48 12.51
C GLY A 52 3.86 -14.56 11.57
N CYS A 53 4.49 -14.18 10.45
CA CYS A 53 4.99 -15.15 9.44
C CYS A 53 6.39 -14.85 8.89
N GLY A 54 7.08 -13.82 9.40
CA GLY A 54 8.43 -13.45 8.97
C GLY A 54 8.53 -12.81 7.59
N LEU A 55 7.41 -12.48 6.94
CA LEU A 55 7.41 -11.76 5.66
C LEU A 55 8.16 -10.43 5.79
N ARG A 56 9.10 -10.18 4.88
CA ARG A 56 9.84 -8.92 4.77
C ARG A 56 9.46 -8.20 3.48
N ILE A 57 9.05 -6.94 3.57
CA ILE A 57 8.73 -6.08 2.43
C ILE A 57 9.59 -4.81 2.57
N GLY A 58 10.53 -4.63 1.65
CA GLY A 58 11.31 -3.39 1.51
C GLY A 58 10.70 -2.46 0.45
N ASN A 59 11.19 -1.22 0.39
CA ASN A 59 10.63 -0.20 -0.50
C ASN A 59 10.59 -0.66 -1.97
N SER A 60 9.54 -0.26 -2.68
CA SER A 60 9.33 -0.49 -4.11
C SER A 60 9.85 0.68 -4.96
N THR A 61 11.06 1.17 -4.67
CA THR A 61 11.76 2.12 -5.57
C THR A 61 12.66 1.29 -6.48
N PRO A 62 12.53 1.39 -7.81
CA PRO A 62 13.55 0.83 -8.70
C PRO A 62 14.88 1.56 -8.40
N GLN A 63 15.97 0.79 -8.29
CA GLN A 63 17.33 1.35 -8.36
C GLN A 63 17.60 1.93 -9.75
#